data_AF-A0A3E2CN26-F1
#
_entry.id   AF-A0A3E2CN26-F1
#
_cell.length_a   1.000
_cell.length_b   1.000
_cell.length_c   1.000
_cell.angle_alpha   90.00
_cell.angle_beta   90.00
_cell.angle_gamma   90.00
#
_symmetry.space_group_name_H-M   'P 1'
#
loop_
_entity.id
_entity.type
_entity.pdbx_description
1 polymer ?
#
loop_
_entity_poly.entity_id
_entity_poly.type
_entity_poly.pdbx_seq_one_letter_code
_entity_poly.pdbx_strand_id
1 'polypeptide(L)'
;MNGRSCLLNSLFYDHLIQSRVNEKEASSVMRSKTIFCKNIFQSCLVMLLLLGSLFSLAGCADDEEKAELASYHWETVAVSQEEFRIPENYVNKDELYLFVSRDILDSHYDLSKVTLGDKPIKLFDSSFNLPGPGLKALFLVGKFDLKDKSSSDVLKVPGINKTGNVAVGYKKK
;
A
#
# COMPACT_ATOMS: atom_id res chain seq x y z
N MET A 1 8.75 -34.41 83.80
CA MET A 1 9.14 -34.38 82.36
C MET A 1 7.90 -34.10 81.52
N ASN A 2 8.05 -33.48 80.34
CA ASN A 2 7.03 -33.26 79.29
C ASN A 2 6.11 -32.01 79.29
N GLY A 3 6.61 -30.82 79.64
CA GLY A 3 5.90 -29.54 79.36
C GLY A 3 6.42 -28.76 78.13
N ARG A 4 7.73 -28.80 77.86
CA ARG A 4 8.37 -28.02 76.78
C ARG A 4 8.25 -28.65 75.38
N SER A 5 7.95 -29.95 75.31
CA SER A 5 7.86 -30.68 74.03
C SER A 5 6.58 -30.38 73.26
N CYS A 6 5.47 -30.03 73.93
CA CYS A 6 4.19 -29.77 73.27
C CYS A 6 4.14 -28.40 72.58
N LEU A 7 4.78 -27.37 73.16
CA LEU A 7 4.82 -26.02 72.59
C LEU A 7 5.68 -25.95 71.32
N LEU A 8 6.82 -26.64 71.30
CA LEU A 8 7.67 -26.69 70.11
C LEU A 8 6.99 -27.45 68.96
N ASN A 9 6.23 -28.51 69.27
CA ASN A 9 5.49 -29.25 68.25
C ASN A 9 4.37 -28.40 67.65
N SER A 10 3.61 -27.68 68.48
CA SER A 10 2.52 -26.78 68.00
C SER A 10 3.05 -25.69 67.06
N LEU A 11 4.17 -25.04 67.42
CA LEU A 11 4.75 -23.98 66.60
C LEU A 11 5.31 -24.51 65.27
N PHE A 12 5.86 -25.73 65.26
CA PHE A 12 6.34 -26.36 64.04
C PHE A 12 5.20 -26.72 63.08
N TYR A 13 4.09 -27.24 63.62
CA TYR A 13 2.91 -27.55 62.82
C TYR A 13 2.25 -26.30 62.23
N ASP A 14 2.12 -25.22 63.01
CA ASP A 14 1.56 -23.96 62.49
C ASP A 14 2.43 -23.37 61.38
N HIS A 15 3.75 -23.42 61.53
CA HIS A 15 4.67 -22.94 60.49
C HIS A 15 4.57 -23.78 59.20
N LEU A 16 4.46 -25.10 59.32
CA LEU A 16 4.30 -25.98 58.16
C LEU A 16 2.95 -25.78 57.46
N ILE A 17 1.87 -25.52 58.22
CA ILE A 17 0.55 -25.22 57.64
C ILE A 17 0.58 -23.86 56.92
N GLN A 18 1.13 -22.81 57.54
CA GLN A 18 1.26 -21.50 56.89
C GLN A 18 2.15 -21.55 55.64
N SER A 19 3.26 -22.31 55.68
CA SER A 19 4.13 -22.47 54.52
C SER A 19 3.40 -23.15 53.36
N ARG A 20 2.61 -24.20 53.62
CA ARG A 20 1.83 -24.89 52.57
C ARG A 20 0.69 -24.04 52.01
N VAL A 21 0.06 -23.21 52.84
CA VAL A 21 -0.98 -22.27 52.39
C VAL A 21 -0.37 -21.22 51.47
N ASN A 22 0.75 -20.59 51.87
CA ASN A 22 1.46 -19.60 51.05
C ASN A 22 1.95 -20.19 49.73
N GLU A 23 2.44 -21.44 49.71
CA GLU A 23 2.90 -22.10 48.49
C GLU A 23 1.73 -22.39 47.53
N LYS A 24 0.56 -22.80 48.05
CA LYS A 24 -0.66 -22.97 47.24
C LYS A 24 -1.20 -21.66 46.69
N GLU A 25 -1.16 -20.58 47.48
CA GLU A 25 -1.60 -19.25 47.04
C GLU A 25 -0.64 -18.64 46.00
N ALA A 26 0.67 -18.80 46.18
CA ALA A 26 1.65 -18.35 45.18
C ALA A 26 1.49 -19.11 43.85
N SER A 27 1.26 -20.43 43.91
CA SER A 27 1.00 -21.27 42.74
C SER A 27 -0.30 -20.90 42.01
N SER A 28 -1.38 -20.62 42.75
CA SER A 28 -2.66 -20.21 42.16
C SER A 28 -2.60 -18.82 41.51
N VAL A 29 -1.89 -17.88 42.12
CA VAL A 29 -1.63 -16.54 41.58
C VAL A 29 -0.79 -16.60 40.31
N MET A 30 0.28 -17.41 40.28
CA MET A 30 1.08 -17.62 39.07
C MET A 30 0.27 -18.23 37.92
N ARG A 31 -0.61 -19.20 38.22
CA ARG A 31 -1.48 -19.84 37.24
C ARG A 31 -2.55 -18.88 36.69
N SER A 32 -3.10 -18.01 37.54
CA SER A 32 -4.06 -16.98 37.13
C SER A 32 -3.42 -15.93 36.21
N LYS A 33 -2.22 -15.45 36.53
CA LYS A 33 -1.47 -14.48 35.70
C LYS A 33 -1.11 -15.03 34.32
N THR A 34 -0.73 -16.30 34.23
CA THR A 34 -0.39 -16.96 32.96
C THR A 34 -1.62 -17.17 32.06
N ILE A 35 -2.77 -17.52 32.64
CA ILE A 35 -4.03 -17.66 31.88
C ILE A 35 -4.54 -16.30 31.40
N PHE A 36 -4.44 -15.26 32.24
CA PHE A 36 -4.85 -13.90 31.88
C PHE A 36 -4.03 -13.32 30.72
N CYS A 37 -2.69 -13.43 30.79
CA CYS A 37 -1.82 -13.02 29.68
C CYS A 37 -2.17 -13.80 28.40
N LYS A 38 -2.36 -15.12 28.49
CA LYS A 38 -2.67 -15.95 27.31
C LYS A 38 -3.96 -15.51 26.63
N ASN A 39 -5.01 -15.22 27.40
CA ASN A 39 -6.29 -14.76 26.86
C ASN A 39 -6.21 -13.36 26.24
N ILE A 40 -5.42 -12.45 26.82
CA ILE A 40 -5.19 -11.11 26.24
C ILE A 40 -4.43 -11.21 24.93
N PHE A 41 -3.31 -11.94 24.89
CA PHE A 41 -2.52 -12.10 23.66
C PHE A 41 -3.34 -12.74 22.55
N GLN A 42 -4.13 -13.77 22.88
CA GLN A 42 -4.98 -14.46 21.91
C GLN A 42 -6.10 -13.53 21.40
N SER A 43 -6.71 -12.72 22.27
CA SER A 43 -7.72 -11.73 21.87
C SER A 43 -7.14 -10.63 20.98
N CYS A 44 -5.97 -10.09 21.32
CA CYS A 44 -5.26 -9.10 20.50
C CYS A 44 -4.89 -9.66 19.14
N LEU A 45 -4.41 -10.91 19.07
CA LEU A 45 -4.01 -11.54 17.82
C LEU A 45 -5.23 -11.81 16.92
N VAL A 46 -6.37 -12.21 17.48
CA VAL A 46 -7.64 -12.35 16.73
C VAL A 46 -8.12 -11.00 16.22
N MET A 47 -8.07 -9.95 17.03
CA MET A 47 -8.45 -8.59 16.58
C MET A 47 -7.54 -8.08 15.45
N LEU A 48 -6.22 -8.33 15.52
CA LEU A 48 -5.28 -7.97 14.46
C LEU A 48 -5.55 -8.75 13.17
N LEU A 49 -5.87 -10.04 13.26
CA LEU A 49 -6.24 -10.86 12.09
C LEU A 49 -7.55 -10.38 11.46
N LEU A 50 -8.55 -10.04 12.27
CA LEU A 50 -9.83 -9.50 11.79
C LEU A 50 -9.63 -8.14 11.11
N LEU A 51 -8.85 -7.23 11.71
CA LEU A 51 -8.49 -5.95 11.09
C LEU A 51 -7.77 -6.18 9.75
N GLY A 52 -6.77 -7.06 9.70
CA GLY A 52 -6.07 -7.42 8.47
C GLY A 52 -7.02 -7.95 7.38
N SER A 53 -7.98 -8.81 7.74
CA SER A 53 -8.96 -9.35 6.78
C SER A 53 -9.92 -8.29 6.23
N LEU A 54 -10.29 -7.29 7.04
CA LEU A 54 -11.14 -6.18 6.60
C LEU A 54 -10.38 -5.23 5.64
N PHE A 55 -9.08 -5.00 5.88
CA PHE A 55 -8.24 -4.24 4.95
C PHE A 55 -8.00 -4.98 3.63
N SER A 56 -7.85 -6.30 3.65
CA SER A 56 -7.74 -7.09 2.42
C SER A 56 -9.02 -7.05 1.57
N LEU A 57 -10.20 -7.03 2.18
CA LEU A 57 -11.46 -7.01 1.43
C LEU A 57 -11.79 -5.65 0.81
N ALA A 58 -11.40 -4.55 1.46
CA ALA A 58 -11.64 -3.19 0.96
C ALA A 58 -10.69 -2.78 -0.19
N GLY A 59 -9.54 -3.45 -0.35
CA GLY A 59 -8.59 -3.18 -1.44
C GLY A 59 -8.90 -3.91 -2.76
N CYS A 60 -9.64 -5.02 -2.74
CA CYS A 60 -9.73 -5.90 -3.91
C CYS A 60 -10.53 -5.37 -5.11
N ALA A 61 -11.47 -4.44 -4.93
CA ALA A 61 -12.29 -3.94 -6.04
C ALA A 61 -11.55 -2.95 -6.95
N ASP A 62 -10.60 -2.20 -6.39
CA ASP A 62 -9.83 -1.20 -7.13
C ASP A 62 -8.65 -1.85 -7.89
N ASP A 63 -8.36 -3.11 -7.61
CA ASP A 63 -7.21 -3.83 -8.18
C ASP A 63 -7.50 -4.47 -9.55
N GLU A 64 -8.76 -4.67 -9.95
CA GLU A 64 -9.09 -5.37 -11.20
C GLU A 64 -8.78 -4.51 -12.45
N GLU A 65 -9.22 -3.25 -12.48
CA GLU A 65 -8.88 -2.31 -13.57
C GLU A 65 -7.36 -2.06 -13.62
N LYS A 66 -6.71 -1.98 -12.45
CA LYS A 66 -5.24 -1.82 -12.35
C LYS A 66 -4.51 -3.04 -12.88
N ALA A 67 -4.94 -4.24 -12.49
CA ALA A 67 -4.37 -5.49 -12.97
C ALA A 67 -4.54 -5.63 -14.47
N GLU A 68 -5.69 -5.22 -15.01
CA GLU A 68 -5.93 -5.19 -16.45
C GLU A 68 -4.96 -4.22 -17.14
N LEU A 69 -4.85 -2.98 -16.66
CA LEU A 69 -3.91 -1.98 -17.20
C LEU A 69 -2.44 -2.45 -17.09
N ALA A 70 -2.06 -3.09 -16.00
CA ALA A 70 -0.72 -3.66 -15.81
C ALA A 70 -0.44 -4.88 -16.71
N SER A 71 -1.48 -5.61 -17.14
CA SER A 71 -1.34 -6.79 -18.00
C SER A 71 -1.04 -6.45 -19.46
N TYR A 72 -1.33 -5.23 -19.91
CA TYR A 72 -1.08 -4.84 -21.30
C TYR A 72 0.41 -4.70 -21.59
N HIS A 73 0.78 -5.01 -22.83
CA HIS A 73 2.07 -4.59 -23.37
C HIS A 73 1.97 -3.14 -23.81
N TRP A 74 2.85 -2.30 -23.29
CA TRP A 74 2.83 -0.87 -23.53
C TRP A 74 3.93 -0.47 -24.50
N GLU A 75 3.56 0.24 -25.55
CA GLU A 75 4.52 0.97 -26.36
C GLU A 75 4.53 2.42 -25.89
N THR A 76 5.70 2.89 -25.47
CA THR A 76 5.86 4.23 -24.88
C THR A 76 6.89 5.04 -25.66
N VAL A 77 6.64 6.33 -25.78
CA VAL A 77 7.53 7.32 -26.40
C VAL A 77 7.78 8.43 -25.40
N ALA A 78 9.05 8.71 -25.15
CA ALA A 78 9.45 9.77 -24.24
C ALA A 78 9.09 11.14 -24.84
N VAL A 79 8.46 11.97 -24.01
CA VAL A 79 8.20 13.38 -24.30
C VAL A 79 9.50 14.15 -24.03
N SER A 80 10.07 14.74 -25.08
CA SER A 80 11.37 15.41 -25.04
C SER A 80 11.28 16.93 -24.90
N GLN A 81 10.10 17.51 -25.09
CA GLN A 81 9.85 18.94 -25.09
C GLN A 81 8.49 19.24 -24.46
N GLU A 82 8.28 20.49 -24.04
CA GLU A 82 7.01 20.92 -23.45
C GLU A 82 5.84 20.78 -24.43
N GLU A 83 6.09 21.03 -25.72
CA GLU A 83 5.13 20.79 -26.79
C GLU A 83 5.59 19.58 -27.60
N PHE A 84 4.82 18.50 -27.56
CA PHE A 84 5.14 17.26 -28.24
C PHE A 84 4.05 16.91 -29.25
N ARG A 85 4.45 16.86 -30.52
CA ARG A 85 3.58 16.37 -31.59
C ARG A 85 3.47 14.87 -31.48
N ILE A 86 2.25 14.40 -31.31
CA ILE A 86 1.98 12.97 -31.27
C ILE A 86 2.25 12.38 -32.66
N PRO A 87 3.04 11.30 -32.77
CA PRO A 87 3.26 10.62 -34.04
C PRO A 87 1.95 10.15 -34.68
N GLU A 88 1.82 10.25 -36.01
CA GLU A 88 0.56 9.94 -36.73
C GLU A 88 0.07 8.50 -36.50
N ASN A 89 0.97 7.55 -36.24
CA ASN A 89 0.63 6.16 -35.93
C ASN A 89 -0.15 5.98 -34.61
N TYR A 90 -0.24 7.02 -33.78
CA TYR A 90 -1.01 7.05 -32.54
C TYR A 90 -2.43 7.60 -32.75
N VAL A 91 -2.70 8.33 -33.85
CA VAL A 91 -3.99 8.99 -34.11
C VAL A 91 -5.11 7.96 -34.33
N ASN A 92 -4.77 6.77 -34.82
CA ASN A 92 -5.72 5.66 -35.04
C ASN A 92 -6.02 4.84 -33.77
N LYS A 93 -5.62 5.32 -32.59
CA LYS A 93 -5.90 4.68 -31.30
C LYS A 93 -7.05 5.42 -30.62
N ASP A 94 -7.88 4.70 -29.86
CA ASP A 94 -9.00 5.30 -29.14
C ASP A 94 -8.55 6.13 -27.93
N GLU A 95 -7.42 5.76 -27.33
CA GLU A 95 -6.95 6.33 -26.07
C GLU A 95 -5.44 6.51 -26.07
N LEU A 96 -4.98 7.64 -25.51
CA LEU A 96 -3.58 7.92 -25.23
C LEU A 96 -3.34 7.95 -23.73
N TYR A 97 -2.32 7.25 -23.26
CA TYR A 97 -2.00 7.14 -21.85
C TYR A 97 -0.78 7.99 -21.51
N LEU A 98 -0.83 8.67 -20.37
CA LEU A 98 0.27 9.49 -19.87
C LEU A 98 1.01 8.76 -18.76
N PHE A 99 2.32 8.70 -18.91
CA PHE A 99 3.25 8.12 -17.95
C PHE A 99 4.22 9.17 -17.45
N VAL A 100 4.49 9.18 -16.15
CA VAL A 100 5.43 10.13 -15.54
C VAL A 100 6.42 9.40 -14.63
N SER A 101 7.64 9.92 -14.55
CA SER A 101 8.64 9.42 -13.62
C SER A 101 8.28 9.75 -12.17
N ARG A 102 8.84 8.98 -11.23
CA ARG A 102 8.72 9.25 -9.79
C ARG A 102 9.13 10.68 -9.43
N ASP A 103 10.18 11.20 -10.06
CA ASP A 103 10.66 12.58 -9.85
C ASP A 103 9.56 13.63 -10.02
N ILE A 104 8.64 13.43 -10.97
CA ILE A 104 7.51 14.35 -11.22
C ILE A 104 6.42 14.19 -10.16
N LEU A 105 6.10 12.96 -9.78
CA LEU A 105 5.12 12.69 -8.71
C LEU A 105 5.56 13.31 -7.39
N ASP A 106 6.83 13.11 -7.03
CA ASP A 106 7.40 13.60 -5.77
C ASP A 106 7.57 15.14 -5.78
N SER A 107 7.65 15.75 -6.97
CA SER A 107 7.72 17.21 -7.10
C SER A 107 6.39 17.95 -6.85
N HIS A 108 5.29 17.22 -6.63
CA HIS A 108 3.94 17.78 -6.53
C HIS A 108 3.54 18.61 -7.75
N TYR A 109 4.06 18.24 -8.92
CA TYR A 109 3.67 18.87 -10.17
C TYR A 109 2.17 18.68 -10.43
N ASP A 110 1.50 19.75 -10.81
CA ASP A 110 0.07 19.74 -11.10
C ASP A 110 -0.20 19.16 -12.49
N LEU A 111 -0.50 17.85 -12.51
CA LEU A 111 -0.78 17.10 -13.74
C LEU A 111 -2.05 17.57 -14.46
N SER A 112 -2.96 18.31 -13.80
CA SER A 112 -4.16 18.86 -14.45
C SER A 112 -3.83 19.89 -15.53
N LYS A 113 -2.62 20.47 -15.50
CA LYS A 113 -2.09 21.39 -16.51
C LYS A 113 -1.67 20.70 -17.81
N VAL A 114 -1.58 19.38 -17.83
CA VAL A 114 -1.22 18.63 -19.02
C VAL A 114 -2.42 18.55 -19.95
N THR A 115 -2.27 19.06 -21.17
CA THR A 115 -3.34 19.09 -22.17
C THR A 115 -2.90 18.40 -23.45
N LEU A 116 -3.88 17.93 -24.22
CA LEU A 116 -3.66 17.48 -25.59
C LEU A 116 -4.63 18.24 -26.50
N GLY A 117 -4.07 19.22 -27.23
CA GLY A 117 -4.85 20.32 -27.80
C GLY A 117 -5.45 21.16 -26.66
N ASP A 118 -6.75 21.41 -26.75
CA ASP A 118 -7.51 22.13 -25.72
C ASP A 118 -8.13 21.20 -24.66
N LYS A 119 -7.96 19.87 -24.82
CA LYS A 119 -8.55 18.88 -23.92
C LYS A 119 -7.61 18.59 -22.74
N PRO A 120 -8.05 18.76 -21.48
CA PRO A 120 -7.25 18.39 -20.31
C PRO A 120 -7.15 16.87 -20.15
N ILE A 121 -6.15 16.42 -19.39
CA ILE A 121 -5.99 15.01 -19.04
C ILE A 121 -7.09 14.52 -18.11
N LYS A 122 -7.54 13.28 -18.31
CA LYS A 122 -8.33 12.55 -17.31
C LYS A 122 -7.38 11.77 -16.40
N LEU A 123 -7.21 12.22 -15.17
CA LEU A 123 -6.34 11.58 -14.19
C LEU A 123 -6.96 10.29 -13.67
N PHE A 124 -6.11 9.33 -13.31
CA PHE A 124 -6.50 8.15 -12.55
C PHE A 124 -6.26 8.40 -11.05
N ASP A 125 -7.15 7.90 -10.21
CA ASP A 125 -7.04 8.02 -8.75
C ASP A 125 -5.88 7.20 -8.17
N SER A 126 -5.33 6.27 -8.96
CA SER A 126 -4.24 5.39 -8.54
C SER A 126 -3.21 5.23 -9.64
N SER A 127 -1.94 5.45 -9.28
CA SER A 127 -0.79 5.25 -10.16
C SER A 127 -0.12 3.90 -9.89
N PHE A 128 0.01 3.05 -10.90
CA PHE A 128 0.87 1.86 -10.84
C PHE A 128 2.08 2.04 -11.75
N ASN A 129 3.21 1.39 -11.42
CA ASN A 129 4.43 1.48 -12.19
C ASN A 129 4.48 0.43 -13.31
N LEU A 130 4.93 0.85 -14.48
CA LEU A 130 5.37 -0.05 -15.54
C LEU A 130 6.90 -0.16 -15.56
N PRO A 131 7.46 -1.33 -15.90
CA PRO A 131 8.84 -1.42 -16.32
C PRO A 131 8.99 -0.71 -17.68
N GLY A 132 9.38 0.57 -17.66
CA GLY A 132 9.62 1.35 -18.86
C GLY A 132 10.94 0.97 -19.56
N PRO A 133 11.05 1.15 -20.90
CA PRO A 133 12.32 1.05 -21.58
C PRO A 133 13.27 2.16 -21.10
N GLY A 134 14.47 1.78 -20.64
CA GLY A 134 15.52 2.74 -20.24
C GLY A 134 15.68 3.02 -18.74
N LEU A 135 15.53 2.00 -17.86
CA LEU A 135 15.91 2.02 -16.44
C LEU A 135 15.17 2.99 -15.50
N LYS A 136 14.31 3.89 -16.01
CA LYS A 136 13.44 4.74 -15.18
C LYS A 136 12.05 4.12 -15.04
N ALA A 137 11.60 3.94 -13.80
CA ALA A 137 10.22 3.55 -13.51
C ALA A 137 9.28 4.69 -13.88
N LEU A 138 8.27 4.36 -14.70
CA LEU A 138 7.23 5.28 -15.14
C LEU A 138 5.89 4.84 -14.57
N PHE A 139 5.11 5.80 -14.11
CA PHE A 139 3.82 5.60 -13.45
C PHE A 139 2.71 6.08 -14.36
N LEU A 140 1.70 5.24 -14.56
CA LEU A 140 0.51 5.65 -15.28
C LEU A 140 -0.29 6.63 -14.41
N VAL A 141 -0.60 7.81 -14.94
CA VAL A 141 -1.28 8.87 -14.18
C VAL A 141 -2.59 9.33 -14.79
N GLY A 142 -2.84 9.00 -16.05
CA GLY A 142 -4.07 9.38 -16.70
C GLY A 142 -4.10 9.01 -18.17
N LYS A 143 -5.18 9.43 -18.82
CA LYS A 143 -5.41 9.21 -20.25
C LYS A 143 -6.11 10.39 -20.92
N PHE A 144 -6.04 10.39 -22.25
CA PHE A 144 -6.80 11.25 -23.14
C PHE A 144 -7.67 10.39 -24.06
N ASP A 145 -8.92 10.80 -24.26
CA ASP A 145 -9.80 10.23 -25.29
C ASP A 145 -9.45 10.84 -26.65
N LEU A 146 -9.11 9.99 -27.62
CA LEU A 146 -8.68 10.38 -28.96
C LEU A 146 -9.83 10.37 -30.00
N LYS A 147 -11.03 9.91 -29.66
CA LYS A 147 -12.14 9.67 -30.62
C LYS A 147 -12.52 10.87 -31.51
N ASP A 148 -12.36 12.08 -30.98
CA ASP A 148 -12.70 13.33 -31.68
C ASP A 148 -11.50 14.28 -31.77
N LYS A 149 -10.29 13.76 -32.00
CA LYS A 149 -9.08 14.59 -32.04
C LYS A 149 -8.63 14.90 -33.46
N SER A 150 -8.10 16.10 -33.62
CA SER A 150 -7.44 16.50 -34.85
C SER A 150 -6.07 15.83 -34.92
N SER A 151 -5.63 15.42 -36.12
CA SER A 151 -4.26 14.94 -36.36
C SER A 151 -3.18 16.00 -36.03
N SER A 152 -3.58 17.25 -35.82
CA SER A 152 -2.71 18.36 -35.41
C SER A 152 -2.61 18.57 -33.90
N ASP A 153 -3.28 17.77 -33.07
CA ASP A 153 -3.30 18.00 -31.62
C ASP A 153 -1.90 17.80 -31.02
N VAL A 154 -1.45 18.80 -30.26
CA VAL A 154 -0.14 18.84 -29.61
C VAL A 154 -0.31 18.56 -28.12
N LEU A 155 0.48 17.63 -27.59
CA LEU A 155 0.58 17.41 -26.16
C LEU A 155 1.37 18.55 -25.53
N LYS A 156 0.79 19.22 -24.54
CA LYS A 156 1.44 20.30 -23.78
C LYS A 156 1.70 19.84 -22.36
N VAL A 157 2.96 19.87 -21.96
CA VAL A 157 3.46 19.49 -20.64
C VAL A 157 4.30 20.64 -20.08
N PRO A 158 3.65 21.74 -19.64
CA PRO A 158 4.35 22.97 -19.29
C PRO A 158 5.29 22.79 -18.10
N GLY A 159 6.51 23.34 -18.16
CA GLY A 159 7.46 23.30 -17.05
C GLY A 159 8.20 21.98 -16.88
N ILE A 160 7.99 20.99 -17.76
CA ILE A 160 8.76 19.75 -17.81
C ILE A 160 9.59 19.73 -19.10
N ASN A 161 10.88 20.00 -18.95
CA ASN A 161 11.84 20.05 -20.07
C ASN A 161 12.85 18.89 -20.10
N LYS A 162 12.80 17.98 -19.11
CA LYS A 162 13.71 16.83 -19.01
C LYS A 162 13.13 15.64 -19.76
N THR A 163 13.77 15.27 -20.87
CA THR A 163 13.45 14.05 -21.62
C THR A 163 13.45 12.82 -20.71
N GLY A 164 12.41 11.99 -20.83
CA GLY A 164 12.27 10.74 -20.08
C GLY A 164 11.59 10.88 -18.71
N ASN A 165 11.24 12.11 -18.28
CA ASN A 165 10.39 12.30 -17.10
C ASN A 165 8.90 12.14 -17.39
N VAL A 166 8.53 12.28 -18.67
CA VAL A 166 7.17 12.10 -19.16
C VAL A 166 7.25 11.26 -20.42
N ALA A 167 6.31 10.33 -20.56
CA ALA A 167 6.14 9.53 -21.76
C ALA A 167 4.66 9.39 -22.07
N VAL A 168 4.35 9.21 -23.34
CA VAL A 168 3.01 8.81 -23.78
C VAL A 168 3.05 7.38 -24.29
N GLY A 169 1.96 6.65 -24.14
CA GLY A 169 1.88 5.29 -24.64
C GLY A 169 0.49 4.83 -24.99
N TYR A 170 0.43 3.66 -25.62
CA TYR A 170 -0.81 2.96 -25.94
C TYR A 170 -0.74 1.49 -25.56
N LYS A 171 -1.92 0.89 -25.40
CA LYS A 171 -2.11 -0.55 -25.30
C LYS A 171 -1.77 -1.20 -26.64
N LYS A 172 -0.77 -2.07 -26.66
CA LYS A 172 -0.53 -2.97 -27.78
C LYS A 172 -1.51 -4.15 -27.64
N LYS A 173 -2.25 -4.42 -28.71
CA LYS A 173 -3.05 -5.65 -28.83
C LYS A 173 -2.15 -6.86 -29.02
#